data_AF-A0A8T4T5A9-F1
#
_entry.id   AF-A0A8T4T5A9-F1
#
_cell.length_a   1.000
_cell.length_b   1.000
_cell.length_c   1.000
_cell.angle_alpha   90.00
_cell.angle_beta   90.00
_cell.angle_gamma   90.00
#
_symmetry.space_group_name_H-M   'P 1'
#
loop_
_entity.id
_entity.type
_entity.pdbx_description
1 polymer ?
#
loop_
_entity_poly.entity_id
_entity_poly.type
_entity_poly.pdbx_seq_one_letter_code
_entity_poly.pdbx_strand_id
1 'polypeptide(L)'
;MFLKNKLKALLNTIELLMDQNKFDDALSFYRRINNIFRNMKLEDQDEFADRVNSYNHDILAYYKIKEAMILFDQQADIELVKEKLEAIHGKLENISHQALHEYVQKNFLRLSEAYNALKHKDIFGKRLLEIYYFIELGMVETAIDKYYELIPIHNILSRYATYAQRTEMFKLLNRAYSDIQKRIELERLHEGKLKGKIVKGDEKISKPIQIIKKAKPERIVIPKKNKIIREVEVSNNPFKNARDLINQGNLDEAENLLSRIK
;
A
#
# COMPACT_ATOMS: atom_id res chain seq x y z
N MET A 1 21.59 -39.25 34.23
CA MET A 1 22.24 -38.19 35.03
C MET A 1 22.99 -37.15 34.18
N PHE A 2 23.93 -37.53 33.30
CA PHE A 2 24.71 -36.56 32.49
C PHE A 2 23.86 -35.69 31.54
N LEU A 3 22.96 -36.30 30.75
CA LEU A 3 22.10 -35.56 29.81
C LEU A 3 21.13 -34.60 30.53
N LYS A 4 20.59 -35.03 31.67
CA LYS A 4 19.70 -34.25 32.54
C LYS A 4 20.37 -32.97 33.04
N ASN A 5 21.57 -33.09 33.62
CA ASN A 5 22.33 -31.93 34.09
C ASN A 5 22.71 -30.98 32.93
N LYS A 6 23.05 -31.55 31.77
CA LYS A 6 23.36 -30.77 30.56
C LYS A 6 22.14 -30.02 30.02
N LEU A 7 20.97 -30.65 29.99
CA LEU A 7 19.71 -30.03 29.58
C LEU A 7 19.36 -28.87 30.52
N LYS A 8 19.45 -29.09 31.84
CA LYS A 8 19.20 -28.07 32.85
C LYS A 8 20.11 -26.85 32.68
N ALA A 9 21.41 -27.07 32.45
CA ALA A 9 22.35 -25.98 32.21
C ALA A 9 22.00 -25.18 30.93
N LEU A 10 21.61 -25.86 29.85
CA LEU A 10 21.21 -25.20 28.61
C LEU A 10 19.89 -24.42 28.76
N LEU A 11 18.91 -24.96 29.48
CA LEU A 11 17.65 -24.27 29.76
C LEU A 11 17.89 -22.99 30.55
N ASN A 12 18.71 -23.03 31.60
CA ASN A 12 19.09 -21.84 32.36
C ASN A 12 19.86 -20.81 31.49
N THR A 13 20.66 -21.30 30.53
CA THR A 13 21.36 -20.41 29.59
C THR A 13 20.40 -19.69 28.65
N ILE A 14 19.41 -20.42 28.09
CA ILE A 14 18.37 -19.80 27.25
C ILE A 14 17.57 -18.78 28.04
N GLU A 15 17.16 -19.11 29.26
CA GLU A 15 16.41 -18.19 30.12
C GLU A 15 17.16 -16.88 30.32
N LEU A 16 18.44 -16.96 30.69
CA LEU A 16 19.29 -15.78 30.83
C LEU A 16 19.40 -14.96 29.53
N LEU A 17 19.48 -15.62 28.36
CA LEU A 17 19.55 -14.93 27.07
C LEU A 17 18.23 -14.27 26.71
N MET A 18 17.10 -14.93 27.01
CA MET A 18 15.76 -14.40 26.81
C MET A 18 15.53 -13.16 27.70
N ASP A 19 15.92 -13.22 28.98
CA ASP A 19 15.86 -12.09 29.93
C ASP A 19 16.73 -10.90 29.47
N GLN A 20 17.85 -11.19 28.81
CA GLN A 20 18.74 -10.18 28.23
C GLN A 20 18.27 -9.68 26.85
N ASN A 21 17.11 -10.13 26.35
CA ASN A 21 16.59 -9.85 25.01
C ASN A 21 17.53 -10.28 23.86
N LYS A 22 18.42 -11.24 24.11
CA LYS A 22 19.35 -11.82 23.13
C LYS A 22 18.70 -13.01 22.43
N PHE A 23 17.57 -12.76 21.76
CA PHE A 23 16.75 -13.81 21.15
C PHE A 23 17.46 -14.59 20.04
N ASP A 24 18.35 -13.93 19.28
CA ASP A 24 19.18 -14.58 18.27
C ASP A 24 20.18 -15.57 18.86
N ASP A 25 20.81 -15.20 19.97
CA ASP A 25 21.71 -16.09 20.69
C ASP A 25 20.90 -17.24 21.29
N ALA A 26 19.73 -16.97 21.88
CA ALA A 26 18.84 -18.00 22.43
C ALA A 26 18.39 -19.02 21.36
N LEU A 27 18.09 -18.55 20.14
CA LEU A 27 17.74 -19.41 19.00
C LEU A 27 18.87 -20.42 18.66
N SER A 28 20.14 -20.06 18.86
CA SER A 28 21.26 -20.98 18.61
C SER A 28 21.27 -22.19 19.54
N PHE A 29 20.72 -22.06 20.75
CA PHE A 29 20.66 -23.13 21.75
C PHE A 29 19.43 -24.04 21.59
N TYR A 30 18.34 -23.54 21.01
CA TYR A 30 17.08 -24.29 20.81
C TYR A 30 17.29 -25.66 20.17
N ARG A 31 18.09 -25.74 19.09
CA ARG A 31 18.34 -27.01 18.39
C ARG A 31 19.05 -28.01 19.29
N ARG A 32 19.96 -27.53 20.13
CA ARG A 32 20.74 -28.37 21.06
C ARG A 32 19.86 -28.90 22.19
N ILE A 33 18.98 -28.06 22.73
CA ILE A 33 18.00 -28.43 23.76
C ILE A 33 17.04 -29.50 23.22
N ASN A 34 16.45 -29.28 22.06
CA ASN A 34 15.54 -30.24 21.44
C ASN A 34 16.20 -31.59 21.16
N ASN A 35 17.44 -31.58 20.66
CA ASN A 35 18.16 -32.81 20.39
C ASN A 35 18.49 -33.58 21.68
N ILE A 36 18.88 -32.90 22.75
CA ILE A 36 19.12 -33.56 24.04
C ILE A 36 17.81 -34.11 24.60
N PHE A 37 16.75 -33.30 24.63
CA PHE A 37 15.44 -33.68 25.15
C PHE A 37 14.88 -34.94 24.46
N ARG A 38 14.90 -34.99 23.11
CA ARG A 38 14.43 -36.15 22.34
C ARG A 38 15.23 -37.43 22.57
N ASN A 39 16.49 -37.31 23.01
CA ASN A 39 17.37 -38.45 23.28
C ASN A 39 17.37 -38.87 24.77
N MET A 40 16.56 -38.23 25.62
CA MET A 40 16.39 -38.62 27.02
C MET A 40 15.37 -39.75 27.18
N LYS A 41 15.41 -40.47 28.30
CA LYS A 41 14.37 -41.44 28.68
C LYS A 41 13.06 -40.71 28.95
N LEU A 42 11.92 -41.35 28.69
CA LEU A 42 10.58 -40.75 28.87
C LEU A 42 10.39 -40.19 30.30
N GLU A 43 10.74 -40.98 31.32
CA GLU A 43 10.68 -40.56 32.74
C GLU A 43 11.48 -39.27 33.03
N ASP A 44 12.62 -39.10 32.35
CA ASP A 44 13.43 -37.89 32.46
C ASP A 44 12.91 -36.75 31.57
N GLN A 45 12.15 -37.03 30.51
CA GLN A 45 11.54 -36.02 29.64
C GLN A 45 10.35 -35.34 30.34
N ASP A 46 9.55 -36.09 31.09
CA ASP A 46 8.36 -35.56 31.77
C ASP A 46 8.71 -34.39 32.72
N GLU A 47 9.88 -34.42 33.36
CA GLU A 47 10.36 -33.33 34.22
C GLU A 47 10.60 -32.01 33.47
N PHE A 48 10.99 -32.06 32.19
CA PHE A 48 11.36 -30.86 31.41
C PHE A 48 10.36 -30.53 30.30
N ALA A 49 9.34 -31.36 30.09
CA ALA A 49 8.44 -31.29 28.94
C ALA A 49 7.82 -29.89 28.79
N ASP A 50 7.20 -29.38 29.86
CA ASP A 50 6.54 -28.08 29.84
C ASP A 50 7.51 -26.93 29.53
N ARG A 51 8.67 -26.93 30.19
CA ARG A 51 9.69 -25.88 30.03
C ARG A 51 10.31 -25.91 28.63
N VAL A 52 10.60 -27.09 28.09
CA VAL A 52 11.12 -27.24 26.72
C VAL A 52 10.06 -26.84 25.70
N ASN A 53 8.80 -27.23 25.90
CA ASN A 53 7.70 -26.88 25.00
C ASN A 53 7.41 -25.37 24.98
N SER A 54 7.42 -24.71 26.14
CA SER A 54 7.29 -23.26 26.26
C SER A 54 8.39 -22.53 25.48
N TYR A 55 9.68 -22.84 25.72
CA TYR A 55 10.76 -22.22 24.95
C TYR A 55 10.69 -22.55 23.47
N ASN A 56 10.23 -23.76 23.11
CA ASN A 56 10.06 -24.12 21.72
C ASN A 56 9.03 -23.24 21.03
N HIS A 57 7.91 -22.95 21.67
CA HIS A 57 6.91 -22.04 21.14
C HIS A 57 7.44 -20.62 21.01
N ASP A 58 8.04 -20.09 22.08
CA ASP A 58 8.59 -18.74 22.13
C ASP A 58 9.65 -18.52 21.02
N ILE A 59 10.66 -19.38 20.96
CA ILE A 59 11.76 -19.25 19.98
C ILE A 59 11.28 -19.46 18.55
N LEU A 60 10.31 -20.36 18.30
CA LEU A 60 9.75 -20.54 16.97
C LEU A 60 8.95 -19.32 16.52
N ALA A 61 8.18 -18.69 17.41
CA ALA A 61 7.47 -17.45 17.10
C ALA A 61 8.45 -16.32 16.72
N TYR A 62 9.55 -16.19 17.47
CA TYR A 62 10.62 -15.25 17.15
C TYR A 62 11.27 -15.51 15.79
N TYR A 63 11.66 -16.76 15.52
CA TYR A 63 12.25 -17.13 14.24
C TYR A 63 11.31 -16.79 13.08
N LYS A 64 10.02 -17.08 13.24
CA LYS A 64 9.02 -16.86 12.19
C LYS A 64 8.76 -15.38 11.94
N ILE A 65 8.67 -14.55 12.98
CA ILE A 65 8.50 -13.12 12.77
C ILE A 65 9.74 -12.51 12.11
N LYS A 66 10.94 -12.98 12.48
CA LYS A 66 12.20 -12.55 11.87
C LYS A 66 12.28 -12.94 10.39
N GLU A 67 11.84 -14.16 10.04
CA GLU A 67 11.71 -14.61 8.65
C GLU A 67 10.80 -13.66 7.84
N ALA A 68 9.64 -13.31 8.38
CA ALA A 68 8.71 -12.37 7.74
C ALA A 68 9.31 -10.96 7.58
N MET A 69 10.05 -10.46 8.57
CA MET A 69 10.74 -9.17 8.49
C MET A 69 11.79 -9.16 7.38
N ILE A 70 12.63 -10.19 7.28
CA ILE A 70 13.66 -10.29 6.25
C ILE A 70 13.03 -10.30 4.86
N LEU A 71 11.97 -11.10 4.65
CA LEU A 71 11.24 -11.13 3.38
C LEU A 71 10.69 -9.74 3.01
N PHE A 72 10.11 -9.05 3.99
CA PHE A 72 9.58 -7.71 3.79
C PHE A 72 10.69 -6.70 3.43
N ASP A 73 11.80 -6.70 4.17
CA ASP A 73 12.93 -5.80 3.94
C ASP A 73 13.61 -6.07 2.58
N GLN A 74 13.61 -7.32 2.13
CA GLN A 74 14.10 -7.73 0.80
C GLN A 74 13.11 -7.47 -0.33
N GLN A 75 11.92 -6.91 -0.04
CA GLN A 75 10.85 -6.68 -1.02
C GLN A 75 10.44 -7.95 -1.76
N ALA A 76 10.39 -9.07 -1.04
CA ALA A 76 9.77 -10.28 -1.55
C ALA A 76 8.28 -10.03 -1.87
N ASP A 77 7.65 -11.00 -2.52
CA ASP A 77 6.20 -10.96 -2.76
C ASP A 77 5.43 -10.70 -1.45
N ILE A 78 4.55 -9.71 -1.47
CA ILE A 78 3.78 -9.28 -0.30
C ILE A 78 2.78 -10.35 0.15
N GLU A 79 2.33 -11.23 -0.76
CA GLU A 79 1.51 -12.39 -0.41
C GLU A 79 2.31 -13.45 0.35
N LEU A 80 3.61 -13.60 0.06
CA LEU A 80 4.49 -14.49 0.83
C LEU A 80 4.68 -13.95 2.25
N VAL A 81 4.81 -12.64 2.43
CA VAL A 81 4.87 -12.02 3.77
C VAL A 81 3.58 -12.31 4.55
N LYS A 82 2.41 -12.19 3.91
CA LYS A 82 1.13 -12.55 4.54
C LYS A 82 1.05 -14.00 4.96
N GLU A 83 1.44 -14.94 4.10
CA GLU A 83 1.42 -16.37 4.44
C GLU A 83 2.24 -16.64 5.73
N LYS A 84 3.40 -15.99 5.85
CA LYS A 84 4.23 -16.10 7.06
C LYS A 84 3.57 -15.49 8.29
N LEU A 85 2.86 -14.36 8.15
CA LEU A 85 2.12 -13.75 9.26
C LEU A 85 0.96 -14.64 9.72
N GLU A 86 0.16 -15.18 8.80
CA GLU A 86 -0.97 -16.07 9.14
C GLU A 86 -0.50 -17.32 9.91
N ALA A 87 0.67 -17.87 9.57
CA ALA A 87 1.26 -19.01 10.27
C ALA A 87 1.69 -18.71 11.73
N ILE A 88 1.81 -17.43 12.10
CA ILE A 88 2.19 -16.96 13.44
C ILE A 88 0.96 -16.51 14.24
N HIS A 89 -0.08 -15.99 13.58
CA HIS A 89 -1.21 -15.31 14.25
C HIS A 89 -1.82 -16.13 15.38
N GLY A 90 -2.19 -17.39 15.13
CA GLY A 90 -2.76 -18.29 16.15
C GLY A 90 -1.79 -18.79 17.23
N LYS A 91 -0.52 -18.35 17.18
CA LYS A 91 0.53 -18.73 18.13
C LYS A 91 0.99 -17.56 18.99
N LEU A 92 0.55 -16.34 18.71
CA LEU A 92 0.94 -15.13 19.43
C LEU A 92 0.54 -15.18 20.90
N GLU A 93 -0.70 -15.62 21.18
CA GLU A 93 -1.25 -15.68 22.53
C GLU A 93 -0.56 -16.72 23.43
N ASN A 94 0.16 -17.66 22.83
CA ASN A 94 0.83 -18.75 23.54
C ASN A 94 2.31 -18.43 23.85
N ILE A 95 2.77 -17.20 23.60
CA ILE A 95 4.13 -16.79 23.92
C ILE A 95 4.22 -16.47 25.41
N SER A 96 4.98 -17.28 26.15
CA SER A 96 5.09 -17.15 27.60
C SER A 96 6.01 -16.02 28.04
N HIS A 97 7.10 -15.78 27.31
CA HIS A 97 8.09 -14.77 27.66
C HIS A 97 7.62 -13.35 27.26
N GLN A 98 7.35 -12.48 28.24
CA GLN A 98 6.73 -11.17 28.01
C GLN A 98 7.48 -10.29 27.01
N ALA A 99 8.79 -10.09 27.18
CA ALA A 99 9.54 -9.22 26.28
C ALA A 99 9.60 -9.74 24.84
N LEU A 100 9.55 -11.07 24.69
CA LEU A 100 9.49 -11.71 23.38
C LEU A 100 8.10 -11.52 22.77
N HIS A 101 7.04 -11.72 23.55
CA HIS A 101 5.67 -11.50 23.14
C HIS A 101 5.48 -10.07 22.63
N GLU A 102 5.93 -9.07 23.38
CA GLU A 102 5.89 -7.65 22.98
C GLU A 102 6.66 -7.40 21.67
N TYR A 103 7.86 -7.97 21.54
CA TYR A 103 8.66 -7.86 20.31
C TYR A 103 7.95 -8.46 19.10
N VAL A 104 7.45 -9.70 19.23
CA VAL A 104 6.77 -10.41 18.16
C VAL A 104 5.47 -9.69 17.78
N GLN A 105 4.65 -9.30 18.77
CA GLN A 105 3.38 -8.61 18.55
C GLN A 105 3.56 -7.26 17.85
N LYS A 106 4.54 -6.46 18.30
CA LYS A 106 4.87 -5.17 17.66
C LYS A 106 5.25 -5.34 16.19
N ASN A 107 6.10 -6.31 15.88
CA ASN A 107 6.53 -6.56 14.51
C ASN A 107 5.42 -7.18 13.66
N PHE A 108 4.59 -8.05 14.24
CA PHE A 108 3.43 -8.62 13.59
C PHE A 108 2.44 -7.54 13.17
N LEU A 109 2.12 -6.60 14.07
CA LEU A 109 1.23 -5.48 13.77
C LEU A 109 1.81 -4.60 12.67
N ARG A 110 3.09 -4.20 12.79
CA ARG A 110 3.79 -3.38 11.77
C ARG A 110 3.73 -4.02 10.37
N LEU A 111 4.02 -5.32 10.28
CA LEU A 111 4.02 -6.05 9.00
C LEU A 111 2.60 -6.24 8.46
N SER A 112 1.61 -6.47 9.33
CA SER A 112 0.20 -6.58 8.94
C SER A 112 -0.33 -5.25 8.37
N GLU A 113 0.00 -4.13 9.00
CA GLU A 113 -0.29 -2.79 8.48
C GLU A 113 0.37 -2.55 7.13
N ALA A 114 1.65 -2.93 6.99
CA ALA A 114 2.38 -2.80 5.74
C ALA A 114 1.77 -3.63 4.60
N TYR A 115 1.37 -4.87 4.88
CA TYR A 115 0.65 -5.72 3.92
C TYR A 115 -0.68 -5.08 3.51
N ASN A 116 -1.49 -4.64 4.47
CA ASN A 116 -2.79 -4.02 4.18
C ASN A 116 -2.66 -2.75 3.34
N ALA A 117 -1.61 -1.96 3.56
CA ALA A 117 -1.28 -0.81 2.73
C ALA A 117 -0.87 -1.23 1.30
N LEU A 118 0.07 -2.16 1.17
CA LEU A 118 0.72 -2.48 -0.10
C LEU A 118 -0.08 -3.42 -1.00
N LYS A 119 -0.99 -4.23 -0.45
CA LYS A 119 -1.92 -5.06 -1.23
C LYS A 119 -2.73 -4.23 -2.22
N HIS A 120 -3.00 -2.99 -1.84
CA HIS A 120 -3.82 -2.04 -2.60
C HIS A 120 -2.97 -0.95 -3.28
N LYS A 121 -1.69 -1.22 -3.56
CA LYS A 121 -0.78 -0.26 -4.22
C LYS A 121 -1.29 0.20 -5.59
N ASP A 122 -2.10 -0.61 -6.26
CA ASP A 122 -2.74 -0.30 -7.54
C ASP A 122 -3.78 0.83 -7.42
N ILE A 123 -4.38 1.04 -6.24
CA ILE A 123 -5.33 2.12 -6.00
C ILE A 123 -4.68 3.48 -6.25
N PHE A 124 -3.40 3.66 -5.90
CA PHE A 124 -2.69 4.91 -6.19
C PHE A 124 -2.67 5.21 -7.70
N GLY A 125 -2.32 4.21 -8.52
CA GLY A 125 -2.31 4.35 -9.98
C GLY A 125 -3.69 4.62 -10.56
N LYS A 126 -4.72 3.89 -10.10
CA LYS A 126 -6.11 4.07 -10.54
C LYS A 126 -6.64 5.47 -10.24
N ARG A 127 -6.46 5.95 -9.01
CA ARG A 127 -6.87 7.31 -8.61
C ARG A 127 -6.10 8.39 -9.34
N LEU A 128 -4.82 8.17 -9.60
CA LEU A 128 -4.02 9.09 -10.42
C LEU A 128 -4.57 9.20 -11.86
N LEU A 129 -4.97 8.07 -12.46
CA LEU A 129 -5.60 8.06 -13.79
C LEU A 129 -6.96 8.75 -13.80
N GLU A 130 -7.78 8.56 -12.76
CA GLU A 130 -9.06 9.28 -12.62
C GLU A 130 -8.86 10.80 -12.61
N ILE A 131 -7.84 11.30 -11.90
CA ILE A 131 -7.50 12.72 -11.90
C ILE A 131 -7.21 13.20 -13.32
N TYR A 132 -6.35 12.50 -14.06
CA TYR A 132 -6.02 12.87 -15.44
C TYR A 132 -7.24 12.83 -16.36
N TYR A 133 -8.10 11.81 -16.21
CA TYR A 133 -9.36 11.71 -16.95
C TYR A 133 -10.27 12.93 -16.71
N PHE A 134 -10.45 13.36 -15.45
CA PHE A 134 -11.26 14.53 -15.15
C PHE A 134 -10.64 15.85 -15.64
N ILE A 135 -9.31 15.97 -15.62
CA ILE A 135 -8.61 17.12 -16.22
C ILE A 135 -8.89 17.19 -17.73
N GLU A 136 -8.81 16.06 -18.44
CA GLU A 136 -9.06 15.99 -19.88
C GLU A 136 -10.51 16.37 -20.23
N LEU A 137 -11.49 15.94 -19.43
CA LEU A 137 -12.90 16.32 -19.58
C LEU A 137 -13.19 17.79 -19.18
N GLY A 138 -12.21 18.51 -18.61
CA GLY A 138 -12.43 19.86 -18.08
C GLY A 138 -13.24 19.90 -16.78
N MET A 139 -13.33 18.78 -16.07
CA MET A 139 -13.99 18.69 -14.76
C MET A 139 -12.98 18.97 -13.65
N VAL A 140 -12.48 20.20 -13.59
CA VAL A 140 -11.35 20.57 -12.70
C VAL A 140 -11.68 20.45 -11.23
N GLU A 141 -12.89 20.84 -10.80
CA GLU A 141 -13.31 20.70 -9.40
C GLU A 141 -13.29 19.22 -8.97
N THR A 142 -13.80 18.32 -9.81
CA THR A 142 -13.74 16.88 -9.54
C THR A 142 -12.31 16.34 -9.52
N ALA A 143 -11.44 16.83 -10.41
CA ALA A 143 -10.03 16.47 -10.40
C ALA A 143 -9.33 16.91 -9.10
N ILE A 144 -9.68 18.09 -8.56
CA ILE A 144 -9.18 18.57 -7.26
C ILE A 144 -9.65 17.66 -6.13
N ASP A 145 -10.93 17.32 -6.09
CA ASP A 145 -11.47 16.40 -5.06
C ASP A 145 -10.74 15.05 -5.08
N LYS A 146 -10.55 14.47 -6.28
CA LYS A 146 -9.79 13.22 -6.45
C LYS A 146 -8.33 13.35 -6.07
N TYR A 147 -7.70 14.50 -6.30
CA TYR A 147 -6.35 14.78 -5.84
C TYR A 147 -6.25 14.74 -4.31
N TYR A 148 -7.21 15.33 -3.59
CA TYR A 148 -7.24 15.28 -2.13
C TYR A 148 -7.58 13.89 -1.59
N GLU A 149 -8.37 13.08 -2.29
CA GLU A 149 -8.57 11.65 -1.98
C GLU A 149 -7.26 10.83 -2.16
N LEU A 150 -6.38 11.23 -3.09
CA LEU A 150 -5.12 10.53 -3.37
C LEU A 150 -4.04 10.77 -2.31
N ILE A 151 -4.03 11.93 -1.64
CA ILE A 151 -3.00 12.29 -0.65
C ILE A 151 -2.92 11.29 0.52
N PRO A 152 -4.04 10.89 1.18
CA PRO A 152 -3.99 9.88 2.24
C PRO A 152 -3.44 8.54 1.76
N ILE A 153 -3.79 8.12 0.54
CA ILE A 153 -3.31 6.87 -0.06
C ILE A 153 -1.80 6.94 -0.28
N HIS A 154 -1.30 8.04 -0.85
CA HIS A 154 0.13 8.32 -0.98
C HIS A 154 0.85 8.24 0.37
N ASN A 155 0.30 8.87 1.41
CA ASN A 155 0.92 8.93 2.72
C ASN A 155 1.02 7.55 3.38
N ILE A 156 -0.01 6.71 3.23
CA ILE A 156 -0.01 5.33 3.74
C ILE A 156 1.03 4.49 2.99
N LEU A 157 1.00 4.49 1.65
CA LEU A 157 1.94 3.72 0.85
C LEU A 157 3.39 4.15 1.07
N SER A 158 3.63 5.46 1.18
CA SER A 158 4.98 6.00 1.34
C SER A 158 5.68 5.52 2.62
N ARG A 159 4.93 5.24 3.70
CA ARG A 159 5.52 4.73 4.95
C ARG A 159 6.24 3.38 4.76
N TYR A 160 5.77 2.57 3.82
CA TYR A 160 6.23 1.20 3.62
C TYR A 160 6.93 0.99 2.27
N ALA A 161 6.81 1.95 1.35
CA ALA A 161 7.51 1.94 0.08
C ALA A 161 9.01 2.20 0.24
N THR A 162 9.79 1.74 -0.73
CA THR A 162 11.23 2.07 -0.81
C THR A 162 11.47 3.54 -1.07
N TYR A 163 12.71 4.00 -0.89
CA TYR A 163 13.08 5.37 -1.26
C TYR A 163 12.76 5.67 -2.73
N ALA A 164 13.14 4.79 -3.65
CA ALA A 164 12.87 4.97 -5.08
C ALA A 164 11.37 5.03 -5.38
N GLN A 165 10.58 4.12 -4.81
CA GLN A 165 9.12 4.10 -4.99
C GLN A 165 8.47 5.38 -4.42
N ARG A 166 8.87 5.82 -3.22
CA ARG A 166 8.40 7.09 -2.64
C ARG A 166 8.70 8.27 -3.54
N THR A 167 9.92 8.36 -4.05
CA THR A 167 10.34 9.44 -4.94
C THR A 167 9.51 9.47 -6.21
N GLU A 168 9.25 8.31 -6.83
CA GLU A 168 8.40 8.24 -8.02
C GLU A 168 6.94 8.59 -7.74
N MET A 169 6.36 8.07 -6.65
CA MET A 169 4.99 8.43 -6.25
C MET A 169 4.86 9.94 -5.99
N PHE A 170 5.85 10.56 -5.33
CA PHE A 170 5.87 11.99 -5.08
C PHE A 170 5.97 12.82 -6.38
N LYS A 171 6.81 12.40 -7.34
CA LYS A 171 6.90 13.04 -8.67
C LYS A 171 5.56 12.98 -9.39
N LEU A 172 4.89 11.82 -9.37
CA LEU A 172 3.58 11.63 -10.00
C LEU A 172 2.50 12.51 -9.35
N LEU A 173 2.49 12.59 -8.02
CA LEU A 173 1.58 13.43 -7.27
C LEU A 173 1.78 14.92 -7.61
N ASN A 174 3.03 15.40 -7.60
CA ASN A 174 3.35 16.79 -7.95
C ASN A 174 2.99 17.13 -9.39
N ARG A 175 3.18 16.18 -10.31
CA ARG A 175 2.79 16.36 -11.71
C ARG A 175 1.28 16.53 -11.85
N ALA A 176 0.50 15.66 -11.21
CA ALA A 176 -0.96 15.79 -11.20
C ALA A 176 -1.41 17.16 -10.65
N TYR A 177 -0.81 17.60 -9.55
CA TYR A 177 -1.08 18.94 -9.00
C TYR A 177 -0.75 20.06 -9.99
N SER A 178 0.42 19.99 -10.63
CA SER A 178 0.85 21.00 -11.61
C SER A 178 -0.10 21.08 -12.81
N ASP A 179 -0.59 19.93 -13.27
CA ASP A 179 -1.51 19.88 -14.42
C ASP A 179 -2.92 20.37 -14.04
N ILE A 180 -3.38 20.11 -12.81
CA ILE A 180 -4.58 20.76 -12.25
C ILE A 180 -4.41 22.29 -12.24
N GLN A 181 -3.30 22.81 -11.72
CA GLN A 181 -3.06 24.26 -11.66
C GLN A 181 -3.07 24.91 -13.04
N LYS A 182 -2.39 24.31 -14.02
CA LYS A 182 -2.42 24.80 -15.41
C LYS A 182 -3.85 24.84 -15.95
N ARG A 183 -4.69 23.85 -15.64
CA ARG A 183 -6.07 23.83 -16.11
C ARG A 183 -6.92 24.91 -15.46
N ILE A 184 -6.76 25.15 -14.16
CA ILE A 184 -7.40 26.27 -13.44
C ILE A 184 -7.02 27.61 -14.09
N GLU A 185 -5.74 27.81 -14.40
CA GLU A 185 -5.27 29.03 -15.06
C GLU A 185 -5.89 29.21 -16.45
N LEU A 186 -5.98 28.13 -17.23
CA LEU A 186 -6.65 28.14 -18.53
C LEU A 186 -8.14 28.52 -18.42
N GLU A 187 -8.87 27.96 -17.44
CA GLU A 187 -10.28 28.29 -17.23
C GLU A 187 -10.48 29.75 -16.82
N ARG A 188 -9.65 30.28 -15.92
CA ARG A 188 -9.65 31.70 -15.55
C ARG A 188 -9.40 32.63 -16.74
N LEU A 189 -8.48 32.26 -17.63
CA LEU A 189 -8.21 33.03 -18.85
C LEU A 189 -9.40 32.99 -19.83
N HIS A 190 -10.11 31.86 -19.94
CA HIS A 190 -11.30 31.75 -20.77
C HIS A 190 -12.48 32.56 -20.20
N GLU A 191 -12.71 32.51 -18.90
CA GLU A 191 -13.72 33.33 -18.22
C GLU A 191 -13.40 34.83 -18.31
N GLY A 192 -12.13 35.22 -18.15
CA GLY A 192 -11.68 36.60 -18.32
C GLY A 192 -11.89 37.12 -19.75
N LYS A 193 -11.65 36.28 -20.77
CA LYS A 193 -11.92 36.62 -22.18
C LYS A 193 -13.41 36.70 -22.51
N LEU A 194 -14.26 35.88 -21.89
CA LEU A 194 -15.71 35.95 -22.03
C LEU A 194 -16.26 37.22 -21.38
N LYS A 195 -15.77 37.59 -20.19
CA LYS A 195 -16.12 38.87 -19.54
C LYS A 195 -15.62 40.09 -20.33
N GLY A 196 -14.43 40.01 -20.94
CA GLY A 196 -13.89 41.06 -21.81
C GLY A 196 -14.63 41.24 -23.15
N LYS A 197 -15.39 40.24 -23.60
CA LYS A 197 -16.23 40.34 -24.82
C LYS A 197 -17.65 40.86 -24.56
N ILE A 198 -18.10 40.90 -23.30
CA ILE A 198 -19.47 41.35 -22.95
C ILE A 198 -19.49 42.84 -22.51
N VAL A 199 -18.34 43.47 -22.25
CA VAL A 199 -18.32 44.88 -21.82
C VAL A 199 -18.03 45.83 -23.00
N LYS A 200 -19.05 46.02 -23.85
CA LYS A 200 -19.34 47.29 -24.55
C LYS A 200 -20.85 47.45 -24.64
N GLY A 201 -21.44 47.99 -23.57
CA GLY A 201 -22.87 48.25 -23.44
C GLY A 201 -23.20 48.72 -22.03
N ASP A 202 -22.91 50.00 -21.78
CA ASP A 202 -23.46 50.96 -20.82
C ASP A 202 -23.79 50.60 -19.35
N GLU A 203 -23.10 51.37 -18.48
CA GLU A 203 -23.52 52.04 -17.24
C GLU A 203 -24.07 51.29 -16.00
N LYS A 204 -23.24 51.36 -14.93
CA LYS A 204 -23.51 51.89 -13.57
C LYS A 204 -24.33 51.09 -12.52
N ILE A 205 -23.62 50.81 -11.40
CA ILE A 205 -23.96 50.99 -9.97
C ILE A 205 -24.08 49.72 -9.07
N SER A 206 -23.38 49.85 -7.93
CA SER A 206 -23.51 49.26 -6.57
C SER A 206 -23.27 47.77 -6.30
N LYS A 207 -22.13 47.52 -5.62
CA LYS A 207 -21.89 46.85 -4.32
C LYS A 207 -22.77 45.66 -3.82
N PRO A 208 -22.21 44.80 -2.94
CA PRO A 208 -22.24 43.34 -3.05
C PRO A 208 -23.38 42.71 -2.24
N ILE A 209 -23.92 41.57 -2.71
CA ILE A 209 -24.78 40.70 -1.89
C ILE A 209 -24.43 39.22 -2.09
N GLN A 210 -24.35 38.58 -0.93
CA GLN A 210 -24.15 37.17 -0.62
C GLN A 210 -25.21 36.22 -1.20
N ILE A 211 -24.78 34.96 -1.43
CA ILE A 211 -25.48 33.68 -1.25
C ILE A 211 -26.90 33.56 -1.81
N ILE A 212 -27.16 32.55 -2.67
CA ILE A 212 -28.31 31.61 -2.53
C ILE A 212 -28.34 30.54 -3.66
N LYS A 213 -28.30 29.28 -3.19
CA LYS A 213 -29.08 28.08 -3.53
C LYS A 213 -29.10 27.49 -4.95
N LYS A 214 -28.66 26.21 -4.99
CA LYS A 214 -29.15 25.06 -5.77
C LYS A 214 -30.26 25.35 -6.79
N ALA A 215 -29.92 25.23 -8.07
CA ALA A 215 -30.88 24.99 -9.15
C ALA A 215 -30.54 23.64 -9.83
N LYS A 216 -31.56 22.80 -10.03
CA LYS A 216 -31.50 21.53 -10.78
C LYS A 216 -31.03 21.78 -12.22
N PRO A 217 -30.31 20.84 -12.86
CA PRO A 217 -29.88 21.01 -14.24
C PRO A 217 -31.06 20.80 -15.21
N GLU A 218 -31.33 21.79 -16.04
CA GLU A 218 -32.12 21.62 -17.27
C GLU A 218 -31.26 20.91 -18.34
N ARG A 219 -31.87 19.97 -19.05
CA ARG A 219 -31.24 19.21 -20.14
C ARG A 219 -30.88 20.15 -21.30
N ILE A 220 -29.59 20.39 -21.50
CA ILE A 220 -29.09 21.00 -22.73
C ILE A 220 -28.97 19.91 -23.80
N VAL A 221 -29.72 20.08 -24.90
CA VAL A 221 -29.61 19.28 -26.12
C VAL A 221 -28.33 19.69 -26.87
N ILE A 222 -27.37 18.78 -26.98
CA ILE A 222 -26.12 19.00 -27.72
C ILE A 222 -26.37 18.68 -29.21
N PRO A 223 -26.06 19.59 -30.16
CA PRO A 223 -26.15 19.31 -31.58
C PRO A 223 -24.95 18.45 -32.03
N LYS A 224 -25.23 17.37 -32.77
CA LYS A 224 -24.23 16.49 -33.41
C LYS A 224 -23.40 17.29 -34.43
N LYS A 225 -22.07 17.20 -34.35
CA LYS A 225 -21.14 17.57 -35.44
C LYS A 225 -20.28 16.38 -35.85
N ASN A 226 -20.02 16.32 -37.15
CA ASN A 226 -19.62 15.17 -37.95
C ASN A 226 -18.24 14.57 -37.62
N LYS A 227 -18.16 13.23 -37.70
CA LYS A 227 -16.94 12.41 -37.69
C LYS A 227 -16.13 12.64 -38.98
N ILE A 228 -14.84 12.92 -38.83
CA ILE A 228 -13.83 12.64 -39.85
C ILE A 228 -13.00 11.47 -39.31
N ILE A 229 -13.04 10.34 -40.00
CA ILE A 229 -12.27 9.14 -39.66
C ILE A 229 -10.90 9.27 -40.34
N ARG A 230 -9.82 9.20 -39.57
CA ARG A 230 -8.46 8.95 -40.06
C ARG A 230 -8.01 7.60 -39.51
N GLU A 231 -7.62 6.69 -40.41
CA GLU A 231 -6.97 5.43 -40.05
C GLU A 231 -5.61 5.70 -39.40
N VAL A 232 -5.31 5.00 -38.30
CA VAL A 232 -4.07 5.16 -37.53
C VAL A 232 -3.21 3.91 -37.70
N GLU A 233 -1.95 4.12 -38.09
CA GLU A 233 -0.89 3.11 -38.10
C GLU A 233 -0.64 2.58 -36.68
N VAL A 234 -0.80 1.27 -36.50
CA VAL A 234 -0.62 0.57 -35.22
C VAL A 234 0.86 0.61 -34.82
N SER A 235 1.18 1.25 -33.70
CA SER A 235 2.56 1.29 -33.17
C SER A 235 2.90 0.02 -32.37
N ASN A 236 4.17 -0.33 -32.21
CA ASN A 236 4.56 -1.48 -31.37
C ASN A 236 4.42 -1.25 -29.85
N ASN A 237 3.91 -0.09 -29.41
CA ASN A 237 3.71 0.22 -27.99
C ASN A 237 2.22 0.05 -27.61
N PRO A 238 1.87 -0.97 -26.80
CA PRO A 238 0.47 -1.28 -26.50
C PRO A 238 -0.22 -0.18 -25.69
N PHE A 239 0.51 0.62 -24.90
CA PHE A 239 -0.08 1.78 -24.21
C PHE A 239 -0.41 2.94 -25.16
N LYS A 240 0.40 3.12 -26.21
CA LYS A 240 0.13 4.14 -27.23
C LYS A 240 -1.07 3.73 -28.09
N ASN A 241 -1.17 2.45 -28.45
CA ASN A 241 -2.31 1.93 -29.21
C ASN A 241 -3.60 1.98 -28.41
N ALA A 242 -3.56 1.63 -27.11
CA ALA A 242 -4.73 1.79 -26.24
C ALA A 242 -5.17 3.25 -26.15
N ARG A 243 -4.23 4.19 -26.06
CA ARG A 243 -4.52 5.63 -26.07
C ARG A 243 -5.14 6.09 -27.39
N ASP A 244 -4.67 5.59 -28.52
CA ASP A 244 -5.21 5.93 -29.84
C ASP A 244 -6.63 5.36 -30.05
N LEU A 245 -6.89 4.14 -29.56
CA LEU A 245 -8.24 3.53 -29.56
C LEU A 245 -9.23 4.30 -28.67
N ILE A 246 -8.77 4.79 -27.52
CA ILE A 246 -9.58 5.67 -26.64
C ILE A 246 -9.90 6.99 -27.35
N ASN A 247 -8.93 7.61 -28.02
CA ASN A 247 -9.14 8.84 -28.78
C ASN A 247 -10.12 8.67 -29.95
N GLN A 248 -10.27 7.45 -30.46
CA GLN A 248 -11.23 7.10 -31.52
C GLN A 248 -12.61 6.68 -30.98
N GLY A 249 -12.75 6.51 -29.66
CA GLY A 249 -13.99 6.09 -29.00
C GLY A 249 -14.21 4.58 -28.95
N ASN A 250 -13.20 3.77 -29.28
CA ASN A 250 -13.26 2.30 -29.23
C ASN A 250 -12.79 1.80 -27.86
N LEU A 251 -13.63 2.02 -26.84
CA LEU A 251 -13.31 1.76 -25.43
C LEU A 251 -13.14 0.26 -25.13
N ASP A 252 -14.02 -0.60 -25.69
CA ASP A 252 -13.97 -2.05 -25.47
C ASP A 252 -12.69 -2.70 -26.03
N GLU A 253 -12.16 -2.16 -27.14
CA GLU A 253 -10.91 -2.62 -27.75
C GLU A 253 -9.69 -2.13 -26.95
N ALA A 254 -9.73 -0.88 -26.46
CA ALA A 254 -8.67 -0.36 -25.61
C ALA A 254 -8.56 -1.13 -24.28
N GLU A 255 -9.70 -1.46 -23.66
CA GLU A 255 -9.74 -2.24 -22.41
C GLU A 255 -9.25 -3.68 -22.62
N ASN A 256 -9.64 -4.32 -23.73
CA ASN A 256 -9.12 -5.63 -24.11
C ASN A 256 -7.61 -5.63 -24.42
N LEU A 257 -7.09 -4.52 -24.95
CA LEU A 257 -5.67 -4.40 -25.24
C LEU A 257 -4.85 -4.19 -23.97
N LEU A 258 -5.36 -3.40 -23.03
CA LEU A 258 -4.73 -3.15 -21.74
C LEU A 258 -4.77 -4.36 -20.81
N SER A 259 -5.84 -5.15 -20.83
CA SER A 259 -5.96 -6.36 -20.00
C SER A 259 -5.00 -7.49 -20.38
N ARG A 260 -4.40 -7.42 -21.59
CA ARG A 260 -3.41 -8.40 -22.09
C ARG A 260 -1.97 -8.03 -21.74
N ILE A 261 -1.72 -6.83 -21.23
CA ILE A 261 -0.40 -6.40 -20.77
C ILE A 261 -0.25 -6.88 -19.32
N LYS A 262 0.41 -8.03 -19.14
CA LYS A 262 0.79 -8.55 -17.80
C LYS A 262 1.90 -7.72 -17.17
#